data_AF-A0A2V7S9N0-F1
#
_entry.id   AF-A0A2V7S9N0-F1
#
_cell.length_a   1.000
_cell.length_b   1.000
_cell.length_c   1.000
_cell.angle_alpha   90.00
_cell.angle_beta   90.00
_cell.angle_gamma   90.00
#
_symmetry.space_group_name_H-M   'P 1'
#
loop_
_entity.id
_entity.type
_entity.pdbx_description
1 polymer ?
#
loop_
_entity_poly.entity_id
_entity_poly.type
_entity_poly.pdbx_seq_one_letter_code
_entity_poly.pdbx_strand_id
1 'polypeptide(L)'
;MELQFELAGVGSRAAAALLDTLLLGILQILCWLVLGLLFDLQSAAGNWAFAILFLVFVFTFLFIYYALFEGLNSGRTPGKMALGIRVVMDSGRAVTLSAAAVRNLLRLIDFWFPLAPLVPGMLFVFLTKSNKRLGDLAAGTVVVRDRPTEWTLAAAPFHSSPPPPAASGAEEIETGPPELSDDEFRLLDRFLARMNDLAPTVQVRMLVELARRFETRVPRRSADPQHYLLALFAEEQRRRRSRFATRAGAGPGGGGGGAGRTTVTAERFVARKREAWEQFRTVATRIEHAGVGALPPSEIPAFAARYREVAADLARARTYGVDPHIIEYLERLVSAGHNALYRARGRSRQPLGRYLLGEFPGAVVLSWRYVMVAFLLFTVPAAVGYVMLRERPELAEEIMPPTMVSRAEQAAERQARGEGYAQSPDEELPVIASFIITNNILVCFWAFSGGLLAGLFTLWSLVFNGLSIGMGFGVFANHRAAGYLGTFVVGHGVLELTAIFISGGAGFRLARALIAPGDRTRKDALVAEGMIAVKMIGAVICLLALAGTIEGLLSASDGPAAVKFLVGGLSAVLLGLYFGNGWRYLRRGERSLPAEAGAASRRGPA
;
A
#
# COMPACT_ATOMS: atom_id res chain seq x y z
N MET A 1 17.96 -16.00 -4.20
CA MET A 1 16.98 -16.39 -5.23
C MET A 1 16.28 -15.12 -5.66
N GLU A 2 16.74 -14.50 -6.74
CA GLU A 2 16.07 -13.33 -7.33
C GLU A 2 14.97 -13.84 -8.24
N LEU A 3 13.71 -13.61 -7.87
CA LEU A 3 12.55 -13.94 -8.69
C LEU A 3 12.37 -12.83 -9.72
N GLN A 4 12.50 -13.16 -11.01
CA GLN A 4 12.21 -12.23 -12.11
C GLN A 4 10.69 -12.17 -12.31
N PHE A 5 10.04 -11.09 -11.86
CA PHE A 5 8.62 -10.86 -12.09
C PHE A 5 8.39 -10.03 -13.35
N GLU A 6 7.43 -10.42 -14.19
CA GLU A 6 6.95 -9.57 -15.28
C GLU A 6 6.16 -8.39 -14.68
N LEU A 7 6.78 -7.20 -14.67
CA LEU A 7 6.22 -6.00 -14.08
C LEU A 7 5.01 -5.51 -14.89
N ALA A 8 3.92 -5.17 -14.20
CA ALA A 8 2.77 -4.56 -14.85
C ALA A 8 3.13 -3.15 -15.34
N GLY A 9 3.02 -2.94 -16.66
CA GLY A 9 3.26 -1.65 -17.30
C GLY A 9 2.26 -0.57 -16.88
N VAL A 10 2.63 0.69 -17.11
CA VAL A 10 1.86 1.88 -16.69
C VAL A 10 0.42 1.84 -17.23
N GLY A 11 0.24 1.45 -18.49
CA GLY A 11 -1.09 1.34 -19.12
C GLY A 11 -2.03 0.38 -18.39
N SER A 12 -1.56 -0.83 -18.03
CA SER A 12 -2.38 -1.79 -17.28
C SER A 12 -2.73 -1.31 -15.86
N ARG A 13 -1.86 -0.50 -15.23
CA ARG A 13 -2.15 0.09 -13.91
C ARG A 13 -3.17 1.22 -14.00
N ALA A 14 -3.05 2.06 -15.03
CA ALA A 14 -4.00 3.15 -15.30
C ALA A 14 -5.38 2.59 -15.65
N ALA A 15 -5.44 1.60 -16.54
CA ALA A 15 -6.68 0.92 -16.88
C ALA A 15 -7.32 0.23 -15.67
N ALA A 16 -6.53 -0.37 -14.77
CA ALA A 16 -7.08 -0.97 -13.54
C ALA A 16 -7.71 0.09 -12.64
N ALA A 17 -7.03 1.23 -12.48
CA ALA A 17 -7.54 2.36 -11.71
C ALA A 17 -8.80 2.97 -12.34
N LEU A 18 -8.86 3.05 -13.67
CA LEU A 18 -10.05 3.51 -14.41
C LEU A 18 -11.23 2.55 -14.20
N LEU A 19 -11.02 1.24 -14.29
CA LEU A 19 -12.07 0.24 -14.03
C LEU A 19 -12.56 0.30 -12.58
N ASP A 20 -11.65 0.40 -11.61
CA ASP A 20 -12.02 0.58 -10.19
C ASP A 20 -12.80 1.89 -10.00
N THR A 21 -12.43 2.96 -10.69
CA THR A 21 -13.12 4.26 -10.62
C THR A 21 -14.51 4.20 -11.24
N LEU A 22 -14.65 3.55 -12.40
CA LEU A 22 -15.92 3.34 -13.06
C LEU A 22 -16.85 2.47 -12.21
N LEU A 23 -16.35 1.37 -11.64
CA LEU A 23 -17.12 0.49 -10.77
C LEU A 23 -17.67 1.24 -9.56
N LEU A 24 -16.81 2.02 -8.89
CA LEU A 24 -17.22 2.82 -7.75
C LEU A 24 -18.16 3.95 -8.14
N GLY A 25 -17.96 4.58 -9.30
CA GLY A 25 -18.86 5.59 -9.84
C GLY A 25 -20.25 5.04 -10.16
N ILE A 26 -20.33 3.86 -10.77
CA ILE A 26 -21.61 3.17 -11.04
C ILE A 26 -22.31 2.80 -9.73
N LEU A 27 -21.58 2.21 -8.77
CA LEU A 27 -22.12 1.90 -7.46
C LEU A 27 -22.67 3.16 -6.78
N GLN A 28 -21.97 4.29 -6.91
CA GLN A 28 -22.43 5.54 -6.37
C GLN A 28 -23.71 6.02 -7.02
N ILE A 29 -23.76 6.05 -8.36
CA ILE A 29 -24.97 6.45 -9.10
C ILE A 29 -26.16 5.57 -8.72
N LEU A 30 -25.95 4.25 -8.56
CA LEU A 30 -27.00 3.33 -8.12
C LEU A 30 -27.47 3.64 -6.70
N CYS A 31 -26.55 3.88 -5.76
CA CYS A 31 -26.92 4.26 -4.39
C CYS A 31 -27.67 5.60 -4.37
N TRP A 32 -27.26 6.57 -5.18
CA TRP A 32 -27.97 7.85 -5.36
C TRP A 32 -29.38 7.63 -5.93
N LEU A 33 -29.52 6.78 -6.95
CA LEU A 33 -30.80 6.50 -7.57
C LEU A 33 -31.76 5.78 -6.60
N VAL A 34 -31.28 4.78 -5.87
CA VAL A 34 -32.06 4.11 -4.82
C VAL A 34 -32.47 5.11 -3.74
N LEU A 35 -31.57 5.98 -3.32
CA LEU A 35 -31.88 6.97 -2.31
C LEU A 35 -32.94 7.97 -2.78
N GLY A 36 -32.87 8.42 -4.04
CA GLY A 36 -33.88 9.29 -4.64
C GLY A 36 -35.24 8.63 -4.89
N LEU A 37 -35.30 7.30 -4.89
CA LEU A 37 -36.56 6.55 -4.90
C LEU A 37 -37.14 6.35 -3.48
N LEU A 38 -36.28 6.28 -2.46
CA LEU A 38 -36.68 6.05 -1.07
C LEU A 38 -36.97 7.34 -0.31
N PHE A 39 -36.36 8.45 -0.73
CA PHE A 39 -36.49 9.75 -0.09
C PHE A 39 -36.86 10.79 -1.13
N ASP A 40 -37.77 11.69 -0.76
CA ASP A 40 -38.07 12.86 -1.56
C ASP A 40 -36.83 13.77 -1.64
N LEU A 41 -36.34 13.99 -2.85
CA LEU A 41 -35.14 14.78 -3.15
C LEU A 41 -35.28 16.24 -2.74
N GLN A 42 -36.51 16.76 -2.68
CA GLN A 42 -36.77 18.13 -2.26
C GLN A 42 -36.92 18.24 -0.73
N SER A 43 -37.09 17.11 -0.04
CA SER A 43 -37.16 17.10 1.42
C SER A 43 -35.78 17.32 2.03
N ALA A 44 -35.76 18.01 3.18
CA ALA A 44 -34.54 18.18 3.96
C ALA A 44 -33.88 16.82 4.29
N ALA A 45 -34.69 15.82 4.70
CA ALA A 45 -34.21 14.47 5.02
C ALA A 45 -33.55 13.77 3.83
N GLY A 46 -34.10 13.92 2.62
CA GLY A 46 -33.50 13.43 1.39
C GLY A 46 -32.13 14.05 1.15
N ASN A 47 -32.05 15.38 1.12
CA ASN A 47 -30.78 16.10 0.92
C ASN A 47 -29.70 15.69 1.94
N TRP A 48 -30.07 15.50 3.21
CA TRP A 48 -29.16 15.00 4.24
C TRP A 48 -28.62 13.60 3.95
N ALA A 49 -29.50 12.68 3.55
CA ALA A 49 -29.10 11.33 3.21
C ALA A 49 -28.14 11.32 2.01
N PHE A 50 -28.34 12.21 1.03
CA PHE A 50 -27.46 12.36 -0.13
C PHE A 50 -26.07 12.87 0.25
N ALA A 51 -26.01 13.91 1.09
CA ALA A 51 -24.76 14.47 1.58
C ALA A 51 -23.94 13.43 2.36
N ILE A 52 -24.58 12.69 3.27
CA ILE A 52 -23.93 11.62 4.04
C ILE A 52 -23.44 10.50 3.13
N LEU A 53 -24.26 10.07 2.17
CA LEU A 53 -23.88 9.02 1.22
C LEU A 53 -22.70 9.45 0.35
N PHE A 54 -22.68 10.69 -0.12
CA PHE A 54 -21.55 11.27 -0.84
C PHE A 54 -20.28 11.28 0.01
N LEU A 55 -20.40 11.66 1.27
CA LEU A 55 -19.32 11.66 2.25
C LEU A 55 -18.68 10.30 2.44
N VAL A 56 -19.53 9.31 2.72
CA VAL A 56 -19.15 7.92 2.94
C VAL A 56 -18.51 7.38 1.68
N PHE A 57 -19.01 7.77 0.51
CA PHE A 57 -18.42 7.38 -0.76
C PHE A 57 -17.04 7.97 -0.96
N VAL A 58 -16.87 9.29 -0.87
CA VAL A 58 -15.57 9.95 -1.02
C VAL A 58 -14.57 9.34 -0.06
N PHE A 59 -14.96 9.12 1.19
CA PHE A 59 -14.08 8.52 2.18
C PHE A 59 -13.76 7.05 1.88
N THR A 60 -14.76 6.25 1.54
CA THR A 60 -14.60 4.83 1.19
C THR A 60 -13.73 4.69 -0.06
N PHE A 61 -13.97 5.51 -1.08
CA PHE A 61 -13.23 5.56 -2.32
C PHE A 61 -11.76 5.96 -2.11
N LEU A 62 -11.52 7.01 -1.34
CA LEU A 62 -10.18 7.57 -1.15
C LEU A 62 -9.32 6.72 -0.21
N PHE A 63 -9.88 6.27 0.93
CA PHE A 63 -9.09 5.69 2.01
C PHE A 63 -9.31 4.20 2.23
N ILE A 64 -10.56 3.72 2.14
CA ILE A 64 -10.90 2.37 2.60
C ILE A 64 -10.77 1.34 1.48
N TYR A 65 -11.35 1.61 0.30
CA TYR A 65 -11.51 0.63 -0.77
C TYR A 65 -10.18 0.00 -1.16
N TYR A 66 -9.20 0.82 -1.55
CA TYR A 66 -7.92 0.28 -2.02
C TYR A 66 -7.12 -0.36 -0.89
N ALA A 67 -7.07 0.25 0.30
CA ALA A 67 -6.35 -0.31 1.44
C ALA A 67 -6.94 -1.66 1.89
N LEU A 68 -8.26 -1.74 1.94
CA LEU A 68 -9.00 -2.91 2.36
C LEU A 68 -8.97 -4.02 1.30
N PHE A 69 -9.30 -3.72 0.03
CA PHE A 69 -9.24 -4.72 -1.03
C PHE A 69 -7.82 -5.22 -1.26
N GLU A 70 -6.81 -4.36 -1.26
CA GLU A 70 -5.43 -4.84 -1.45
C GLU A 70 -4.92 -5.59 -0.22
N GLY A 71 -5.25 -5.13 0.98
CA GLY A 71 -4.85 -5.80 2.23
C GLY A 71 -5.57 -7.14 2.46
N LEU A 72 -6.84 -7.24 2.06
CA LEU A 72 -7.65 -8.44 2.25
C LEU A 72 -7.57 -9.41 1.06
N ASN A 73 -7.54 -8.92 -0.18
CA ASN A 73 -7.62 -9.74 -1.39
C ASN A 73 -6.24 -9.98 -2.03
N SER A 74 -5.22 -10.20 -1.20
CA SER A 74 -3.85 -10.53 -1.64
C SER A 74 -3.27 -9.56 -2.68
N GLY A 75 -3.53 -8.27 -2.52
CA GLY A 75 -3.02 -7.21 -3.39
C GLY A 75 -3.84 -6.95 -4.65
N ARG A 76 -5.09 -7.41 -4.73
CA ARG A 76 -5.97 -7.25 -5.90
C ARG A 76 -7.22 -6.41 -5.57
N THR A 77 -7.48 -5.37 -6.36
CA THR A 77 -8.77 -4.68 -6.42
C THR A 77 -9.60 -5.25 -7.59
N PRO A 78 -10.93 -5.11 -7.61
CA PRO A 78 -11.78 -5.50 -8.73
C PRO A 78 -11.25 -5.12 -10.13
N GLY A 79 -10.82 -3.87 -10.34
CA GLY A 79 -10.22 -3.41 -11.60
C GLY A 79 -8.87 -4.07 -11.90
N LYS A 80 -8.07 -4.36 -10.87
CA LYS A 80 -6.83 -5.14 -11.02
C LYS A 80 -7.08 -6.62 -11.32
N MET A 81 -8.16 -7.19 -10.79
CA MET A 81 -8.59 -8.55 -11.10
C MET A 81 -8.99 -8.66 -12.57
N ALA A 82 -9.78 -7.70 -13.07
CA ALA A 82 -10.21 -7.66 -14.47
C ALA A 82 -9.04 -7.60 -15.46
N LEU A 83 -7.95 -6.94 -15.10
CA LEU A 83 -6.75 -6.82 -15.94
C LEU A 83 -5.65 -7.83 -15.63
N GLY A 84 -5.92 -8.79 -14.73
CA GLY A 84 -4.93 -9.80 -14.35
C GLY A 84 -3.64 -9.17 -13.82
N ILE A 85 -3.73 -8.27 -12.85
CA ILE A 85 -2.56 -7.72 -12.16
C ILE A 85 -2.73 -7.81 -10.65
N ARG A 86 -1.64 -7.99 -9.92
CA ARG A 86 -1.66 -8.07 -8.45
C ARG A 86 -0.45 -7.42 -7.83
N VAL A 87 -0.57 -7.14 -6.55
CA VAL A 87 0.44 -6.42 -5.79
C VAL A 87 1.13 -7.37 -4.84
N VAL A 88 2.44 -7.42 -4.94
CA VAL A 88 3.30 -8.34 -4.20
C VAL A 88 4.39 -7.52 -3.53
N MET A 89 4.93 -7.99 -2.41
CA MET A 89 6.11 -7.36 -1.83
C MET A 89 7.32 -7.61 -2.75
N ASP A 90 8.38 -6.81 -2.61
CA ASP A 90 9.64 -6.96 -3.36
C ASP A 90 10.29 -8.35 -3.19
N SER A 91 10.01 -9.03 -2.08
CA SER A 91 10.47 -10.39 -1.82
C SER A 91 9.58 -11.49 -2.43
N GLY A 92 8.57 -11.13 -3.24
CA GLY A 92 7.62 -12.09 -3.83
C GLY A 92 6.52 -12.61 -2.90
N ARG A 93 6.50 -12.20 -1.62
CA ARG A 93 5.44 -12.55 -0.64
C ARG A 93 4.19 -11.70 -0.87
N ALA A 94 2.99 -12.23 -0.58
CA ALA A 94 1.77 -11.43 -0.73
C ALA A 94 1.79 -10.18 0.16
N VAL A 95 1.11 -9.11 -0.27
CA VAL A 95 1.12 -7.83 0.44
C VAL A 95 0.57 -7.97 1.87
N THR A 96 1.18 -7.27 2.82
CA THR A 96 0.66 -7.15 4.20
C THR A 96 -0.33 -6.00 4.29
N LEU A 97 -1.29 -6.08 5.22
CA LEU A 97 -2.26 -4.98 5.45
C LEU A 97 -1.57 -3.64 5.74
N SER A 98 -0.46 -3.66 6.48
CA SER A 98 0.34 -2.46 6.75
C SER A 98 0.98 -1.88 5.48
N ALA A 99 1.63 -2.71 4.67
CA ALA A 99 2.17 -2.29 3.37
C ALA A 99 1.09 -1.75 2.43
N ALA A 100 -0.09 -2.40 2.39
CA ALA A 100 -1.24 -1.92 1.62
C ALA A 100 -1.75 -0.57 2.14
N ALA A 101 -1.84 -0.38 3.45
CA ALA A 101 -2.25 0.88 4.07
C ALA A 101 -1.26 2.01 3.77
N VAL A 102 0.05 1.82 4.00
CA VAL A 102 1.08 2.82 3.70
C VAL A 102 1.08 3.21 2.23
N ARG A 103 0.94 2.22 1.35
CA ARG A 103 0.88 2.50 -0.08
C ARG A 103 -0.33 3.34 -0.47
N ASN A 104 -1.50 3.02 0.08
CA ASN A 104 -2.71 3.79 -0.18
C ASN A 104 -2.72 5.15 0.53
N LEU A 105 -1.96 5.29 1.62
CA LEU A 105 -1.69 6.57 2.26
C LEU A 105 -0.94 7.53 1.34
N LEU A 106 0.08 7.01 0.64
CA LEU A 106 0.85 7.81 -0.32
C LEU A 106 0.13 8.01 -1.65
N ARG A 107 -0.89 7.19 -1.93
CA ARG A 107 -1.79 7.39 -3.07
C ARG A 107 -2.51 8.73 -3.01
N LEU A 108 -2.73 9.27 -1.81
CA LEU A 108 -3.36 10.58 -1.61
C LEU A 108 -2.51 11.71 -2.24
N ILE A 109 -1.19 11.63 -2.14
CA ILE A 109 -0.28 12.57 -2.82
C ILE A 109 -0.27 12.31 -4.33
N ASP A 110 -0.15 11.03 -4.72
CA ASP A 110 0.00 10.62 -6.11
C ASP A 110 -1.21 10.98 -6.98
N PHE A 111 -2.40 11.09 -6.38
CA PHE A 111 -3.68 11.22 -7.08
C PHE A 111 -4.41 12.55 -6.84
N TRP A 112 -4.09 13.30 -5.78
CA TRP A 112 -4.88 14.48 -5.36
C TRP A 112 -4.08 15.78 -5.24
N PHE A 113 -2.93 15.87 -5.91
CA PHE A 113 -2.25 17.16 -6.01
C PHE A 113 -3.17 18.15 -6.77
N PRO A 114 -3.43 19.36 -6.24
CA PRO A 114 -4.60 20.18 -6.57
C PRO A 114 -4.69 20.70 -8.03
N LEU A 115 -3.68 20.43 -8.88
CA LEU A 115 -3.64 20.89 -10.27
C LEU A 115 -4.00 19.80 -11.30
N ALA A 116 -3.94 18.50 -10.96
CA ALA A 116 -4.36 17.43 -11.88
C ALA A 116 -4.46 16.05 -11.18
N PRO A 117 -5.67 15.48 -10.98
CA PRO A 117 -5.80 14.09 -10.59
C PRO A 117 -5.22 13.17 -11.68
N LEU A 118 -4.51 12.09 -11.30
CA LEU A 118 -3.68 11.16 -12.11
C LEU A 118 -2.22 11.54 -12.43
N VAL A 119 -1.87 12.81 -12.63
CA VAL A 119 -0.58 13.16 -13.25
C VAL A 119 0.65 12.89 -12.37
N PRO A 120 0.69 13.25 -11.06
CA PRO A 120 1.91 13.12 -10.26
C PRO A 120 2.36 11.66 -10.08
N GLY A 121 1.42 10.76 -9.75
CA GLY A 121 1.71 9.35 -9.56
C GLY A 121 2.13 8.62 -10.84
N MET A 122 1.56 8.99 -11.99
CA MET A 122 1.98 8.44 -13.28
C MET A 122 3.35 8.97 -13.69
N LEU A 123 3.60 10.28 -13.49
CA LEU A 123 4.89 10.90 -13.75
C LEU A 123 6.00 10.26 -12.92
N PHE A 124 5.75 9.94 -11.64
CA PHE A 124 6.73 9.27 -10.78
C PHE A 124 7.07 7.86 -11.26
N VAL A 125 6.10 7.11 -11.79
CA VAL A 125 6.33 5.78 -12.36
C VAL A 125 7.17 5.86 -13.64
N PHE A 126 6.95 6.88 -14.47
CA PHE A 126 7.75 7.14 -15.67
C PHE A 126 9.18 7.59 -15.35
N LEU A 127 9.37 8.38 -14.29
CA LEU A 127 10.67 8.88 -13.87
C LEU A 127 11.51 7.83 -13.13
N THR A 128 10.89 6.81 -12.54
CA THR A 128 11.59 5.79 -11.76
C THR A 128 11.93 4.57 -12.62
N LYS A 129 13.22 4.26 -12.79
CA LYS A 129 13.72 3.08 -13.55
C LYS A 129 13.11 1.72 -13.13
N SER A 130 12.51 1.64 -11.94
CA SER A 130 11.88 0.43 -11.39
C SER A 130 10.38 0.30 -11.67
N ASN A 131 9.74 1.23 -12.39
CA ASN A 131 8.27 1.26 -12.59
C ASN A 131 7.48 1.16 -11.27
N LYS A 132 7.91 1.87 -10.22
CA LYS A 132 7.26 1.89 -8.90
C LYS A 132 6.71 3.28 -8.60
N ARG A 133 5.52 3.35 -7.98
CA ARG A 133 4.99 4.61 -7.43
C ARG A 133 5.70 4.98 -6.14
N LEU A 134 5.54 6.22 -5.67
CA LEU A 134 6.04 6.66 -4.36
C LEU A 134 5.53 5.74 -3.24
N GLY A 135 4.24 5.39 -3.30
CA GLY A 135 3.64 4.42 -2.38
C GLY A 135 4.23 3.00 -2.48
N ASP A 136 4.59 2.54 -3.67
CA ASP A 136 5.21 1.22 -3.89
C ASP A 136 6.65 1.19 -3.35
N LEU A 137 7.40 2.28 -3.53
CA LEU A 137 8.75 2.43 -2.99
C LEU A 137 8.75 2.45 -1.47
N ALA A 138 7.82 3.18 -0.85
CA ALA A 138 7.70 3.27 0.61
C ALA A 138 7.21 1.96 1.23
N ALA A 139 6.26 1.27 0.60
CA ALA A 139 5.74 0.00 1.09
C ALA A 139 6.65 -1.21 0.76
N GLY A 140 7.64 -1.04 -0.12
CA GLY A 140 8.47 -2.15 -0.61
C GLY A 140 7.64 -3.17 -1.41
N THR A 141 6.74 -2.65 -2.25
CA THR A 141 5.83 -3.45 -3.07
C THR A 141 6.08 -3.23 -4.56
N VAL A 142 5.61 -4.18 -5.34
CA VAL A 142 5.67 -4.18 -6.79
C VAL A 142 4.36 -4.73 -7.35
N VAL A 143 3.93 -4.19 -8.51
CA VAL A 143 2.75 -4.69 -9.21
C VAL A 143 3.22 -5.58 -10.35
N VAL A 144 2.76 -6.83 -10.33
CA VAL A 144 3.13 -7.87 -11.29
C VAL A 144 1.92 -8.23 -12.15
N ARG A 145 2.17 -8.62 -13.39
CA ARG A 145 1.13 -9.24 -14.22
C ARG A 145 0.84 -10.64 -13.68
N ASP A 146 -0.43 -10.83 -13.40
CA ASP A 146 -1.05 -12.07 -13.01
C ASP A 146 -1.65 -12.64 -14.29
N ARG A 147 -0.83 -13.32 -15.08
CA ARG A 147 -1.36 -14.05 -16.24
C ARG A 147 -2.43 -15.01 -15.70
N PRO A 148 -3.67 -15.02 -16.24
CA PRO A 148 -4.68 -15.99 -15.86
C PRO A 148 -4.02 -17.34 -16.04
N THR A 149 -3.65 -17.93 -14.92
CA THR A 149 -2.96 -19.19 -14.95
C THR A 149 -4.10 -20.19 -15.03
N GLU A 150 -4.43 -20.60 -16.25
CA GLU A 150 -4.81 -21.99 -16.42
C GLU A 150 -3.65 -22.79 -15.81
N TRP A 151 -3.80 -23.15 -14.53
CA TRP A 151 -2.83 -23.85 -13.70
C TRP A 151 -2.66 -25.30 -14.10
N THR A 152 -3.26 -25.69 -15.21
CA THR A 152 -3.01 -26.95 -15.86
C THR A 152 -1.69 -26.83 -16.59
N LEU A 153 -0.74 -27.71 -16.27
CA LEU A 153 0.09 -28.23 -17.36
C LEU A 153 -0.92 -28.65 -18.43
N ALA A 154 -1.07 -27.90 -19.52
CA ALA A 154 -1.98 -28.30 -20.58
C ALA A 154 -1.56 -29.70 -21.03
N ALA A 155 -2.52 -30.55 -21.34
CA ALA A 155 -2.25 -31.78 -22.07
C ALA A 155 -1.81 -31.40 -23.48
N ALA A 156 -0.63 -30.79 -23.64
CA ALA A 156 -0.02 -30.68 -24.95
C ALA A 156 0.28 -32.13 -25.38
N PRO A 157 -0.31 -32.62 -26.49
CA PRO A 157 0.20 -33.83 -27.10
C PRO A 157 1.66 -33.53 -27.44
N PHE A 158 2.58 -34.40 -27.07
CA PHE A 158 3.91 -34.42 -27.66
C PHE A 158 3.73 -34.73 -29.15
N HIS A 159 3.37 -33.73 -29.96
CA HIS A 159 3.52 -33.82 -31.39
C HIS A 159 5.03 -33.80 -31.64
N SER A 160 5.52 -34.95 -32.07
CA SER A 160 6.72 -35.08 -32.89
C SER A 160 6.78 -33.93 -33.88
N SER A 161 7.55 -32.90 -33.56
CA SER A 161 7.93 -31.90 -34.55
C SER A 161 8.69 -32.65 -35.65
N PRO A 162 8.41 -32.40 -36.94
CA PRO A 162 9.27 -32.90 -37.99
C PRO A 162 10.68 -32.35 -37.75
N PRO A 163 11.75 -33.11 -38.04
CA PRO A 163 13.09 -32.57 -37.93
C PRO A 163 13.19 -31.30 -38.80
N PRO A 164 13.84 -30.22 -38.32
CA PRO A 164 14.08 -29.05 -39.15
C PRO A 164 14.80 -29.48 -40.44
N PRO A 165 14.49 -28.87 -41.60
CA PRO A 165 15.17 -29.20 -42.84
C PRO A 165 16.67 -29.01 -42.62
N ALA A 166 17.44 -30.00 -43.08
CA ALA A 166 18.87 -30.11 -42.85
C ALA A 166 19.57 -28.78 -43.20
N ALA A 167 19.91 -28.01 -42.18
CA ALA A 167 20.87 -26.94 -42.31
C ALA A 167 22.22 -27.62 -42.47
N SER A 168 22.71 -27.63 -43.70
CA SER A 168 24.08 -27.98 -44.08
C SER A 168 25.07 -27.20 -43.20
N GLY A 169 25.71 -27.93 -42.29
CA GLY A 169 26.67 -27.38 -41.34
C GLY A 169 26.81 -28.27 -40.12
N ALA A 170 26.91 -29.58 -40.32
CA ALA A 170 27.39 -30.47 -39.27
C ALA A 170 28.88 -30.20 -39.07
N GLU A 171 29.23 -29.30 -38.15
CA GLU A 171 30.54 -29.36 -37.51
C GLU A 171 30.57 -30.63 -36.66
N GLU A 172 31.41 -31.58 -37.06
CA GLU A 172 31.73 -32.78 -36.31
C GLU A 172 32.10 -32.40 -34.86
N ILE A 173 31.35 -32.95 -33.91
CA ILE A 173 31.59 -32.77 -32.48
C ILE A 173 32.83 -33.61 -32.10
N GLU A 174 34.02 -33.08 -32.35
CA GLU A 174 35.24 -33.51 -31.66
C GLU A 174 35.19 -32.92 -30.24
N THR A 175 34.80 -33.72 -29.24
CA THR A 175 35.03 -33.34 -27.83
C THR A 175 35.82 -34.41 -27.12
N GLY A 176 37.11 -34.12 -26.93
CA GLY A 176 38.00 -34.86 -26.03
C GLY A 176 37.67 -34.63 -24.55
N PRO A 177 38.41 -35.27 -23.63
CA PRO A 177 38.22 -35.07 -22.19
C PRO A 177 38.42 -33.59 -21.79
N PRO A 178 37.77 -33.13 -20.69
CA PRO A 178 38.01 -31.79 -20.15
C PRO A 178 39.48 -31.63 -19.77
N GLU A 179 40.05 -30.50 -20.15
CA GLU A 179 41.45 -30.12 -19.96
C GLU A 179 41.67 -29.45 -18.59
N LEU A 180 40.64 -28.82 -18.02
CA LEU A 180 40.71 -28.24 -16.67
C LEU A 180 40.22 -29.21 -15.59
N SER A 181 40.79 -29.13 -14.39
CA SER A 181 40.26 -29.82 -13.20
C SER A 181 38.96 -29.17 -12.68
N ASP A 182 38.17 -29.89 -11.88
CA ASP A 182 36.90 -29.39 -11.32
C ASP A 182 37.09 -28.16 -10.42
N ASP A 183 38.19 -28.09 -9.69
CA ASP A 183 38.52 -26.92 -8.85
C ASP A 183 38.91 -25.70 -9.68
N GLU A 184 39.60 -25.92 -10.79
CA GLU A 184 40.01 -24.86 -11.71
C GLU A 184 38.84 -24.31 -12.52
N PHE A 185 37.93 -25.19 -12.96
CA PHE A 185 36.70 -24.75 -13.61
C PHE A 185 35.83 -23.93 -12.65
N ARG A 186 35.72 -24.33 -11.38
CA ARG A 186 35.02 -23.56 -10.34
C ARG A 186 35.70 -22.21 -10.06
N LEU A 187 37.02 -22.15 -10.10
CA LEU A 187 37.77 -20.90 -9.96
C LEU A 187 37.47 -19.95 -11.12
N LEU A 188 37.47 -20.46 -12.35
CA LEU A 188 37.15 -19.69 -13.55
C LEU A 188 35.69 -19.19 -13.53
N ASP A 189 34.74 -20.05 -13.21
CA ASP A 189 33.31 -19.71 -13.09
C ASP A 189 33.05 -18.60 -12.07
N ARG A 190 33.62 -18.72 -10.86
CA ARG A 190 33.48 -17.68 -9.81
C ARG A 190 34.14 -16.37 -10.21
N PHE A 191 35.27 -16.43 -10.92
CA PHE A 191 35.95 -15.22 -11.37
C PHE A 191 35.13 -14.50 -12.44
N LEU A 192 34.66 -15.21 -13.48
CA LEU A 192 33.84 -14.63 -14.54
C LEU A 192 32.51 -14.07 -14.00
N ALA A 193 31.87 -14.77 -13.07
CA ALA A 193 30.61 -14.32 -12.45
C ALA A 193 30.75 -13.02 -11.65
N ARG A 194 31.95 -12.75 -11.11
CA ARG A 194 32.23 -11.58 -10.25
C ARG A 194 33.13 -10.54 -10.89
N MET A 195 33.46 -10.70 -12.18
CA MET A 195 34.44 -9.89 -12.89
C MET A 195 34.04 -8.41 -12.94
N ASN A 196 32.74 -8.14 -13.13
CA ASN A 196 32.19 -6.79 -13.22
C ASN A 196 32.04 -6.08 -11.84
N ASP A 197 32.23 -6.81 -10.74
CA ASP A 197 32.14 -6.29 -9.37
C ASP A 197 33.52 -6.00 -8.73
N LEU A 198 34.61 -6.31 -9.45
CA LEU A 198 35.97 -6.12 -8.96
C LEU A 198 36.51 -4.72 -9.32
N ALA A 199 37.37 -4.17 -8.46
CA ALA A 199 38.08 -2.93 -8.77
C ALA A 199 38.91 -3.10 -10.07
N PRO A 200 38.92 -2.12 -10.99
CA PRO A 200 39.52 -2.29 -12.33
C PRO A 200 40.99 -2.75 -12.31
N THR A 201 41.77 -2.27 -11.33
CA THR A 201 43.17 -2.67 -11.14
C THR A 201 43.34 -4.13 -10.72
N VAL A 202 42.41 -4.65 -9.90
CA VAL A 202 42.39 -6.05 -9.47
C VAL A 202 41.88 -6.97 -10.57
N GLN A 203 40.89 -6.50 -11.33
CA GLN A 203 40.31 -7.21 -12.48
C GLN A 203 41.37 -7.49 -13.55
N VAL A 204 42.14 -6.47 -13.96
CA VAL A 204 43.22 -6.62 -14.95
C VAL A 204 44.32 -7.55 -14.43
N ARG A 205 44.72 -7.40 -13.17
CA ARG A 205 45.73 -8.27 -12.54
C ARG A 205 45.30 -9.73 -12.51
N MET A 206 44.06 -10.02 -12.09
CA MET A 206 43.53 -11.38 -12.03
C MET A 206 43.27 -11.98 -13.42
N LEU A 207 42.85 -11.18 -14.39
CA LEU A 207 42.69 -11.60 -15.79
C LEU A 207 44.01 -12.13 -16.36
N VAL A 208 45.08 -11.35 -16.22
CA VAL A 208 46.41 -11.72 -16.72
C VAL A 208 46.96 -12.93 -15.99
N GLU A 209 46.81 -12.99 -14.66
CA GLU A 209 47.28 -14.10 -13.83
C GLU A 209 46.59 -15.42 -14.19
N LEU A 210 45.26 -15.41 -14.31
CA LEU A 210 44.48 -16.60 -14.68
C LEU A 210 44.73 -17.00 -16.14
N ALA A 211 44.82 -16.04 -17.06
CA ALA A 211 45.14 -16.32 -18.45
C ALA A 211 46.52 -17.00 -18.57
N ARG A 212 47.57 -16.46 -17.92
CA ARG A 212 48.91 -17.06 -17.90
C ARG A 212 48.90 -18.46 -17.26
N ARG A 213 48.15 -18.64 -16.17
CA ARG A 213 48.04 -19.94 -15.49
C ARG A 213 47.42 -21.01 -16.40
N PHE A 214 46.35 -20.68 -17.12
CA PHE A 214 45.69 -21.62 -18.03
C PHE A 214 46.40 -21.78 -19.38
N GLU A 215 47.15 -20.78 -19.82
CA GLU A 215 47.95 -20.83 -21.06
C GLU A 215 49.02 -21.92 -21.04
N THR A 216 49.54 -22.26 -19.86
CA THR A 216 50.49 -23.38 -19.70
C THR A 216 49.89 -24.75 -20.04
N ARG A 217 48.55 -24.86 -20.06
CA ARG A 217 47.83 -26.12 -20.32
C ARG A 217 46.99 -26.07 -21.59
N VAL A 218 46.38 -24.92 -21.88
CA VAL A 218 45.56 -24.70 -23.06
C VAL A 218 46.16 -23.53 -23.84
N PRO A 219 46.91 -23.77 -24.92
CA PRO A 219 47.59 -22.73 -25.66
C PRO A 219 46.62 -21.63 -26.12
N ARG A 220 47.00 -20.39 -25.87
CA ARG A 220 46.14 -19.23 -26.11
C ARG A 220 46.10 -18.87 -27.59
N ARG A 221 44.89 -18.83 -28.16
CA ARG A 221 44.66 -18.48 -29.59
C ARG A 221 44.31 -17.01 -29.83
N SER A 222 44.07 -16.23 -28.77
CA SER A 222 43.66 -14.81 -28.86
C SER A 222 44.56 -13.89 -28.04
N ALA A 223 44.88 -12.72 -28.60
CA ALA A 223 45.72 -11.70 -27.93
C ALA A 223 45.06 -11.03 -26.73
N ASP A 224 43.72 -11.11 -26.58
CA ASP A 224 42.95 -10.57 -25.45
C ASP A 224 42.75 -11.61 -24.31
N PRO A 225 43.20 -11.33 -23.07
CA PRO A 225 43.10 -12.28 -21.95
C PRO A 225 41.66 -12.59 -21.57
N GLN A 226 40.78 -11.60 -21.70
CA GLN A 226 39.36 -11.76 -21.36
C GLN A 226 38.66 -12.65 -22.38
N HIS A 227 38.85 -12.40 -23.67
CA HIS A 227 38.31 -13.25 -24.72
C HIS A 227 38.81 -14.70 -24.62
N TYR A 228 40.09 -14.91 -24.30
CA TYR A 228 40.65 -16.24 -24.09
C TYR A 228 39.94 -17.00 -22.96
N LEU A 229 39.77 -16.38 -21.78
CA LEU A 229 39.13 -17.03 -20.64
C LEU A 229 37.64 -17.33 -20.88
N LEU A 230 36.93 -16.46 -21.60
CA LEU A 230 35.53 -16.70 -21.97
C LEU A 230 35.40 -17.84 -22.98
N ALA A 231 36.29 -17.90 -23.97
CA ALA A 231 36.33 -19.00 -24.93
C ALA A 231 36.68 -20.33 -24.26
N LEU A 232 37.66 -20.33 -23.36
CA LEU A 232 38.06 -21.50 -22.56
C LEU A 232 36.91 -21.99 -21.67
N PHE A 233 36.19 -21.09 -21.01
CA PHE A 233 35.03 -21.44 -20.19
C PHE A 233 33.92 -22.09 -21.01
N ALA A 234 33.59 -21.51 -22.17
CA ALA A 234 32.56 -22.04 -23.06
C ALA A 234 32.94 -23.45 -23.59
N GLU A 235 34.21 -23.66 -23.92
CA GLU A 235 34.74 -24.94 -24.39
C GLU A 235 34.74 -26.01 -23.29
N GLU A 236 35.22 -25.69 -22.09
CA GLU A 236 35.16 -26.58 -20.93
C GLU A 236 33.72 -26.92 -20.53
N GLN A 237 32.80 -25.96 -20.61
CA GLN A 237 31.39 -26.19 -20.34
C GLN A 237 30.75 -27.11 -21.40
N ARG A 238 31.22 -27.11 -22.65
CA ARG A 238 30.80 -28.06 -23.69
C ARG A 238 31.33 -29.47 -23.39
N ARG A 239 32.63 -29.61 -23.08
CA ARG A 239 33.27 -30.90 -22.76
C ARG A 239 32.77 -31.54 -21.46
N ARG A 240 32.44 -30.71 -20.46
CA ARG A 240 31.86 -31.19 -19.20
C ARG A 240 30.41 -31.64 -19.38
N ARG A 241 29.64 -30.99 -20.26
CA ARG A 241 28.31 -31.46 -20.69
C ARG A 241 28.39 -32.84 -21.35
N SER A 242 29.42 -33.11 -22.15
CA SER A 242 29.61 -34.43 -22.79
C SER A 242 30.14 -35.52 -21.83
N ARG A 243 30.97 -35.18 -20.84
CA ARG A 243 31.50 -36.14 -19.83
C ARG A 243 30.42 -36.74 -18.91
N PHE A 244 29.41 -35.96 -18.53
CA PHE A 244 28.26 -36.50 -17.79
C PHE A 244 27.35 -37.38 -18.67
N ALA A 245 27.40 -37.21 -20.00
CA ALA A 245 26.76 -38.13 -20.93
C ALA A 245 27.53 -39.47 -21.06
N THR A 246 28.87 -39.46 -20.97
CA THR A 246 29.70 -40.68 -21.10
C THR A 246 29.64 -41.58 -19.86
N ARG A 247 29.57 -41.02 -18.64
CA ARG A 247 29.51 -41.85 -17.41
C ARG A 247 28.17 -42.55 -17.19
N ALA A 248 27.10 -42.02 -17.79
CA ALA A 248 25.77 -42.66 -17.82
C ALA A 248 25.69 -43.83 -18.84
N GLY A 249 26.72 -44.03 -19.66
CA GLY A 249 26.80 -45.09 -20.69
C GLY A 249 27.68 -46.30 -20.33
N ALA A 250 28.32 -46.33 -19.15
CA ALA A 250 29.13 -47.48 -18.73
C ALA A 250 28.28 -48.58 -18.07
N GLY A 251 27.28 -49.08 -18.80
CA GLY A 251 26.65 -50.37 -18.57
C GLY A 251 26.92 -51.25 -19.79
N PRO A 252 27.26 -52.53 -19.64
CA PRO A 252 27.69 -53.36 -20.75
C PRO A 252 26.48 -53.71 -21.63
N GLY A 253 26.33 -53.03 -22.77
CA GLY A 253 25.48 -53.47 -23.87
C GLY A 253 24.71 -52.35 -24.58
N GLY A 254 24.98 -52.19 -25.88
CA GLY A 254 24.06 -51.56 -26.84
C GLY A 254 24.49 -50.21 -27.40
N GLY A 255 25.06 -50.23 -28.61
CA GLY A 255 25.37 -49.04 -29.41
C GLY A 255 24.12 -48.37 -30.01
N GLY A 256 24.25 -47.08 -30.33
CA GLY A 256 23.34 -46.32 -31.20
C GLY A 256 22.55 -45.19 -30.51
N GLY A 257 22.66 -43.96 -31.07
CA GLY A 257 21.71 -42.84 -30.89
C GLY A 257 22.00 -41.85 -29.77
N GLY A 258 22.88 -40.87 -30.00
CA GLY A 258 23.35 -39.90 -28.99
C GLY A 258 22.57 -38.59 -28.83
N ALA A 259 21.61 -38.25 -29.69
CA ALA A 259 20.97 -36.92 -29.66
C ALA A 259 19.58 -36.87 -28.96
N GLY A 260 19.02 -38.00 -28.51
CA GLY A 260 17.64 -38.07 -28.00
C GLY A 260 17.47 -38.36 -26.49
N ARG A 261 18.53 -38.50 -25.69
CA ARG A 261 18.40 -39.03 -24.30
C ARG A 261 18.19 -37.98 -23.20
N THR A 262 18.67 -36.74 -23.37
CA THR A 262 18.52 -35.68 -22.34
C THR A 262 17.07 -35.19 -22.25
N THR A 263 16.41 -35.01 -23.41
CA THR A 263 14.98 -34.71 -23.50
C THR A 263 14.14 -35.85 -22.92
N VAL A 264 14.44 -37.12 -23.25
CA VAL A 264 13.71 -38.28 -22.72
C VAL A 264 13.83 -38.40 -21.19
N THR A 265 14.96 -38.03 -20.59
CA THR A 265 15.13 -38.07 -19.11
C THR A 265 14.37 -36.94 -18.43
N ALA A 266 14.40 -35.73 -19.00
CA ALA A 266 13.61 -34.58 -18.55
C ALA A 266 12.10 -34.86 -18.70
N GLU A 267 11.67 -35.40 -19.84
CA GLU A 267 10.28 -35.76 -20.14
C GLU A 267 9.76 -36.86 -19.21
N ARG A 268 10.55 -37.93 -18.98
CA ARG A 268 10.18 -38.99 -18.01
C ARG A 268 10.12 -38.47 -16.58
N PHE A 269 11.00 -37.54 -16.19
CA PHE A 269 10.97 -36.89 -14.89
C PHE A 269 9.66 -36.10 -14.70
N VAL A 270 9.31 -35.26 -15.68
CA VAL A 270 8.07 -34.46 -15.68
C VAL A 270 6.84 -35.36 -15.68
N ALA A 271 6.78 -36.35 -16.58
CA ALA A 271 5.63 -37.26 -16.70
C ALA A 271 5.34 -37.99 -15.39
N ARG A 272 6.39 -38.47 -14.69
CA ARG A 272 6.25 -39.18 -13.42
C ARG A 272 5.85 -38.28 -12.24
N LYS A 273 6.27 -37.02 -12.23
CA LYS A 273 6.06 -36.11 -11.08
C LYS A 273 4.85 -35.20 -11.22
N ARG A 274 4.31 -35.04 -12.44
CA ARG A 274 3.17 -34.17 -12.76
C ARG A 274 1.97 -34.36 -11.84
N GLU A 275 1.57 -35.59 -11.58
CA GLU A 275 0.41 -35.87 -10.71
C GLU A 275 0.66 -35.43 -9.26
N ALA A 276 1.85 -35.70 -8.72
CA ALA A 276 2.22 -35.30 -7.37
C ALA A 276 2.26 -33.77 -7.21
N TRP A 277 2.75 -33.06 -8.23
CA TRP A 277 2.74 -31.59 -8.25
C TRP A 277 1.32 -31.03 -8.25
N GLU A 278 0.41 -31.64 -9.02
CA GLU A 278 -0.98 -31.21 -9.12
C GLU A 278 -1.77 -31.45 -7.82
N GLN A 279 -1.51 -32.58 -7.15
CA GLN A 279 -2.06 -32.86 -5.82
C GLN A 279 -1.56 -31.84 -4.79
N PHE A 280 -0.25 -31.54 -4.79
CA PHE A 280 0.32 -30.53 -3.89
C PHE A 280 -0.23 -29.13 -4.19
N ARG A 281 -0.42 -28.79 -5.47
CA ARG A 281 -1.03 -27.53 -5.91
C ARG A 281 -2.43 -27.36 -5.32
N THR A 282 -3.28 -28.38 -5.43
CA THR A 282 -4.65 -28.35 -4.92
C THR A 282 -4.70 -28.12 -3.41
N VAL A 283 -3.80 -28.75 -2.66
CA VAL A 283 -3.73 -28.56 -1.20
C VAL A 283 -3.14 -27.20 -0.84
N ALA A 284 -2.08 -26.76 -1.52
CA ALA A 284 -1.44 -25.47 -1.30
C ALA A 284 -2.39 -24.30 -1.60
N THR A 285 -3.17 -24.36 -2.68
CA THR A 285 -4.17 -23.34 -3.01
C THR A 285 -5.33 -23.33 -2.02
N ARG A 286 -5.78 -24.51 -1.53
CA ARG A 286 -6.80 -24.59 -0.47
C ARG A 286 -6.33 -23.87 0.80
N ILE A 287 -5.08 -24.08 1.20
CA ILE A 287 -4.48 -23.42 2.36
C ILE A 287 -4.28 -21.92 2.13
N GLU A 288 -3.93 -21.50 0.91
CA GLU A 288 -3.77 -20.08 0.57
C GLU A 288 -5.10 -19.32 0.75
N HIS A 289 -6.23 -19.92 0.38
CA HIS A 289 -7.56 -19.31 0.51
C HIS A 289 -8.15 -19.43 1.93
N ALA A 290 -8.05 -20.60 2.56
CA ALA A 290 -8.73 -20.90 3.83
C ALA A 290 -7.81 -20.77 5.08
N GLY A 291 -6.50 -20.59 4.88
CA GLY A 291 -5.49 -20.60 5.95
C GLY A 291 -5.12 -22.02 6.41
N VAL A 292 -4.01 -22.15 7.15
CA VAL A 292 -3.51 -23.44 7.65
C VAL A 292 -4.49 -24.13 8.62
N GLY A 293 -5.38 -23.35 9.26
CA GLY A 293 -6.42 -23.90 10.13
C GLY A 293 -7.48 -24.75 9.40
N ALA A 294 -7.51 -24.73 8.06
CA ALA A 294 -8.37 -25.61 7.27
C ALA A 294 -7.78 -27.03 7.10
N LEU A 295 -6.53 -27.27 7.53
CA LEU A 295 -5.94 -28.60 7.56
C LEU A 295 -6.11 -29.23 8.95
N PRO A 296 -6.47 -30.52 9.03
CA PRO A 296 -6.32 -31.30 10.24
C PRO A 296 -4.86 -31.23 10.74
N PRO A 297 -4.60 -31.15 12.05
CA PRO A 297 -3.23 -31.13 12.60
C PRO A 297 -2.36 -32.30 12.13
N SER A 298 -2.97 -33.45 11.83
CA SER A 298 -2.31 -34.65 11.29
C SER A 298 -1.80 -34.48 9.84
N GLU A 299 -2.36 -33.57 9.05
CA GLU A 299 -1.97 -33.36 7.65
C GLU A 299 -0.80 -32.38 7.48
N ILE A 300 -0.50 -31.57 8.51
CA ILE A 300 0.56 -30.54 8.47
C ILE A 300 1.96 -31.13 8.22
N PRO A 301 2.39 -32.22 8.90
CA PRO A 301 3.69 -32.84 8.64
C PRO A 301 3.79 -33.41 7.22
N ALA A 302 2.71 -34.02 6.73
CA ALA A 302 2.63 -34.58 5.38
C ALA A 302 2.69 -33.48 4.31
N PHE A 303 2.08 -32.33 4.56
CA PHE A 303 2.19 -31.17 3.68
C PHE A 303 3.61 -30.57 3.67
N ALA A 304 4.26 -30.45 4.84
CA ALA A 304 5.65 -29.99 4.93
C ALA A 304 6.65 -30.93 4.22
N ALA A 305 6.41 -32.25 4.28
CA ALA A 305 7.20 -33.23 3.54
C ALA A 305 7.04 -33.07 2.02
N ARG A 306 5.80 -32.95 1.53
CA ARG A 306 5.52 -32.69 0.10
C ARG A 306 6.12 -31.38 -0.39
N TYR A 307 6.07 -30.32 0.42
CA TYR A 307 6.74 -29.04 0.11
C TYR A 307 8.25 -29.21 -0.13
N ARG A 308 8.94 -29.93 0.77
CA ARG A 308 10.39 -30.19 0.61
C ARG A 308 10.67 -31.01 -0.65
N GLU A 309 9.81 -31.96 -0.98
CA GLU A 309 9.92 -32.78 -2.19
C GLU A 309 9.79 -31.93 -3.46
N VAL A 310 8.81 -31.03 -3.54
CA VAL A 310 8.63 -30.12 -4.68
C VAL A 310 9.82 -29.15 -4.80
N ALA A 311 10.38 -28.68 -3.68
CA ALA A 311 11.59 -27.86 -3.70
C ALA A 311 12.81 -28.62 -4.24
N ALA A 312 12.94 -29.90 -3.90
CA ALA A 312 13.97 -30.78 -4.47
C ALA A 312 13.72 -31.06 -5.97
N ASP A 313 12.46 -31.21 -6.39
CA ASP A 313 12.09 -31.37 -7.78
C ASP A 313 12.44 -30.15 -8.63
N LEU A 314 12.25 -28.93 -8.10
CA LEU A 314 12.69 -27.70 -8.75
C LEU A 314 14.21 -27.67 -8.96
N ALA A 315 14.98 -28.06 -7.95
CA ALA A 315 16.44 -28.13 -8.08
C ALA A 315 16.86 -29.16 -9.15
N ARG A 316 16.17 -30.31 -9.23
CA ARG A 316 16.38 -31.33 -10.28
C ARG A 316 15.98 -30.84 -11.66
N ALA A 317 14.85 -30.15 -11.80
CA ALA A 317 14.36 -29.61 -13.07
C ALA A 317 15.35 -28.60 -13.67
N ARG A 318 15.91 -27.72 -12.83
CA ARG A 318 16.97 -26.79 -13.24
C ARG A 318 18.26 -27.51 -13.67
N THR A 319 18.58 -28.63 -13.02
CA THR A 319 19.77 -29.43 -13.33
C THR A 319 19.62 -30.23 -14.63
N TYR A 320 18.42 -30.75 -14.91
CA TYR A 320 18.13 -31.53 -16.12
C TYR A 320 17.81 -30.68 -17.36
N GLY A 321 17.73 -29.35 -17.21
CA GLY A 321 17.39 -28.45 -18.32
C GLY A 321 15.98 -28.70 -18.85
N VAL A 322 15.03 -29.00 -17.95
CA VAL A 322 13.61 -29.14 -18.30
C VAL A 322 13.11 -27.82 -18.88
N ASP A 323 12.10 -27.88 -19.76
CA ASP A 323 11.44 -26.72 -20.36
C ASP A 323 11.26 -25.57 -19.33
N PRO A 324 11.68 -24.34 -19.66
CA PRO A 324 11.59 -23.18 -18.76
C PRO A 324 10.19 -22.96 -18.15
N HIS A 325 9.13 -23.31 -18.87
CA HIS A 325 7.76 -23.20 -18.38
C HIS A 325 7.48 -24.12 -17.18
N ILE A 326 8.07 -25.32 -17.17
CA ILE A 326 7.94 -26.27 -16.06
C ILE A 326 8.76 -25.82 -14.85
N ILE A 327 9.94 -25.24 -15.08
CA ILE A 327 10.75 -24.65 -14.02
C ILE A 327 9.97 -23.51 -13.35
N GLU A 328 9.38 -22.62 -14.15
CA GLU A 328 8.54 -21.52 -13.66
C GLU A 328 7.32 -22.02 -12.87
N TYR A 329 6.66 -23.09 -13.35
CA TYR A 329 5.57 -23.76 -12.63
C TYR A 329 6.02 -24.26 -11.26
N LEU A 330 7.18 -24.94 -11.18
CA LEU A 330 7.73 -25.46 -9.93
C LEU A 330 8.16 -24.35 -8.96
N GLU A 331 8.75 -23.26 -9.46
CA GLU A 331 9.11 -22.09 -8.64
C GLU A 331 7.88 -21.48 -7.98
N ARG A 332 6.79 -21.35 -8.72
CA ARG A 332 5.51 -20.85 -8.22
C ARG A 332 4.89 -21.82 -7.20
N LEU A 333 4.98 -23.12 -7.45
CA LEU A 333 4.45 -24.16 -6.56
C LEU A 333 5.21 -24.20 -5.22
N VAL A 334 6.54 -24.11 -5.24
CA VAL A 334 7.37 -23.96 -4.03
C VAL A 334 7.01 -22.68 -3.28
N SER A 335 6.82 -21.57 -3.99
CA SER A 335 6.45 -20.29 -3.36
C SER A 335 5.09 -20.37 -2.66
N ALA A 336 4.10 -21.02 -3.28
CA ALA A 336 2.79 -21.26 -2.67
C ALA A 336 2.90 -22.12 -1.40
N GLY A 337 3.66 -23.22 -1.46
CA GLY A 337 3.92 -24.09 -0.32
C GLY A 337 4.64 -23.40 0.83
N HIS A 338 5.64 -22.57 0.54
CA HIS A 338 6.37 -21.78 1.53
C HIS A 338 5.46 -20.79 2.24
N ASN A 339 4.61 -20.07 1.49
CA ASN A 339 3.64 -19.14 2.05
C ASN A 339 2.62 -19.87 2.93
N ALA A 340 2.15 -21.05 2.52
CA ALA A 340 1.26 -21.87 3.32
C ALA A 340 1.89 -22.26 4.66
N LEU A 341 3.14 -22.74 4.68
CA LEU A 341 3.79 -23.22 5.91
C LEU A 341 4.16 -22.09 6.89
N TYR A 342 4.77 -21.02 6.38
CA TYR A 342 5.43 -20.01 7.22
C TYR A 342 4.56 -18.78 7.50
N ARG A 343 3.45 -18.59 6.77
CA ARG A 343 2.50 -17.50 7.02
C ARG A 343 1.35 -17.89 7.97
N ALA A 344 1.41 -19.08 8.56
CA ALA A 344 0.41 -19.67 9.45
C ALA A 344 0.33 -18.99 10.83
N ARG A 345 0.07 -17.68 10.88
CA ARG A 345 -0.60 -17.06 12.04
C ARG A 345 -1.94 -16.57 11.55
N GLY A 346 -2.97 -17.27 12.03
CA GLY A 346 -4.34 -17.22 11.54
C GLY A 346 -4.88 -15.82 11.41
N ARG A 347 -5.70 -15.66 10.38
CA ARG A 347 -6.54 -14.50 10.11
C ARG A 347 -7.68 -14.48 11.14
N SER A 348 -7.35 -14.17 12.39
CA SER A 348 -8.36 -13.86 13.40
C SER A 348 -9.04 -12.57 12.95
N ARG A 349 -10.31 -12.67 12.55
CA ARG A 349 -11.18 -11.50 12.33
C ARG A 349 -11.25 -10.76 13.66
N GLN A 350 -10.38 -9.77 13.84
CA GLN A 350 -10.47 -8.93 15.03
C GLN A 350 -11.80 -8.16 14.96
N PRO A 351 -12.60 -8.17 16.03
CA PRO A 351 -13.91 -7.55 16.02
C PRO A 351 -13.77 -6.05 15.77
N LEU A 352 -14.61 -5.49 14.88
CA LEU A 352 -14.60 -4.06 14.52
C LEU A 352 -14.63 -3.13 15.75
N GLY A 353 -15.30 -3.56 16.83
CA GLY A 353 -15.36 -2.84 18.10
C GLY A 353 -13.98 -2.63 18.76
N ARG A 354 -13.02 -3.53 18.58
CA ARG A 354 -11.65 -3.36 19.09
C ARG A 354 -10.94 -2.18 18.40
N TYR A 355 -11.13 -2.02 17.10
CA TYR A 355 -10.56 -0.89 16.36
C TYR A 355 -11.24 0.42 16.74
N LEU A 356 -12.59 0.45 16.66
CA LEU A 356 -13.38 1.64 16.91
C LEU A 356 -13.19 2.18 18.31
N LEU A 357 -13.28 1.33 19.34
CA LEU A 357 -13.27 1.75 20.74
C LEU A 357 -11.88 1.65 21.39
N GLY A 358 -10.95 0.89 20.83
CA GLY A 358 -9.62 0.65 21.41
C GLY A 358 -8.49 1.27 20.60
N GLU A 359 -8.24 0.74 19.40
CA GLU A 359 -7.04 1.10 18.63
C GLU A 359 -7.05 2.53 18.08
N PHE A 360 -8.20 3.02 17.60
CA PHE A 360 -8.34 4.40 17.10
C PHE A 360 -8.16 5.45 18.20
N PRO A 361 -8.91 5.43 19.32
CA PRO A 361 -8.69 6.40 20.39
C PRO A 361 -7.31 6.19 21.04
N GLY A 362 -6.81 4.95 21.12
CA GLY A 362 -5.47 4.66 21.60
C GLY A 362 -4.38 5.33 20.74
N ALA A 363 -4.52 5.33 19.42
CA ALA A 363 -3.58 6.01 18.54
C ALA A 363 -3.57 7.54 18.74
N VAL A 364 -4.74 8.13 19.00
CA VAL A 364 -4.87 9.58 19.31
C VAL A 364 -4.21 9.89 20.65
N VAL A 365 -4.50 9.11 21.70
CA VAL A 365 -3.91 9.28 23.04
C VAL A 365 -2.40 9.13 23.01
N LEU A 366 -1.88 8.14 22.27
CA LEU A 366 -0.43 7.98 22.07
C LEU A 366 0.21 9.21 21.39
N SER A 367 -0.57 9.92 20.58
CA SER A 367 -0.15 11.04 19.75
C SER A 367 -0.53 12.42 20.30
N TRP A 368 -0.97 12.49 21.57
CA TRP A 368 -1.58 13.68 22.15
C TRP A 368 -0.73 14.96 22.00
N ARG A 369 0.60 14.85 22.01
CA ARG A 369 1.51 16.00 21.84
C ARG A 369 1.36 16.65 20.47
N TYR A 370 1.24 15.85 19.41
CA TYR A 370 1.03 16.38 18.06
C TYR A 370 -0.36 16.98 17.90
N VAL A 371 -1.37 16.37 18.52
CA VAL A 371 -2.73 16.91 18.56
C VAL A 371 -2.77 18.24 19.32
N MET A 372 -2.01 18.36 20.42
CA MET A 372 -1.90 19.61 21.18
C MET A 372 -1.20 20.71 20.38
N VAL A 373 -0.14 20.38 19.64
CA VAL A 373 0.49 21.34 18.71
C VAL A 373 -0.51 21.79 17.64
N ALA A 374 -1.27 20.87 17.05
CA ALA A 374 -2.29 21.21 16.07
C ALA A 374 -3.41 22.08 16.65
N PHE A 375 -3.86 21.78 17.88
CA PHE A 375 -4.80 22.60 18.63
C PHE A 375 -4.28 24.03 18.82
N LEU A 376 -3.05 24.20 19.33
CA LEU A 376 -2.47 25.53 19.55
C LEU A 376 -2.29 26.31 18.23
N LEU A 377 -1.81 25.65 17.18
CA LEU A 377 -1.63 26.25 15.85
C LEU A 377 -2.95 26.67 15.18
N PHE A 378 -4.08 26.15 15.65
CA PHE A 378 -5.40 26.57 15.18
C PHE A 378 -6.01 27.62 16.11
N THR A 379 -6.03 27.36 17.42
CA THR A 379 -6.73 28.18 18.40
C THR A 379 -6.07 29.53 18.62
N VAL A 380 -4.73 29.62 18.59
CA VAL A 380 -4.04 30.90 18.75
C VAL A 380 -4.36 31.84 17.57
N PRO A 381 -4.21 31.44 16.30
CA PRO A 381 -4.67 32.25 15.17
C PRO A 381 -6.17 32.57 15.20
N ALA A 382 -7.02 31.65 15.67
CA ALA A 382 -8.44 31.93 15.83
C ALA A 382 -8.71 33.03 16.86
N ALA A 383 -8.04 33.01 18.01
CA ALA A 383 -8.14 34.07 18.99
C ALA A 383 -7.62 35.41 18.43
N VAL A 384 -6.51 35.39 17.70
CA VAL A 384 -5.96 36.59 17.04
C VAL A 384 -6.95 37.16 16.03
N GLY A 385 -7.52 36.33 15.15
CA GLY A 385 -8.50 36.77 14.14
C GLY A 385 -9.78 37.33 14.77
N TYR A 386 -10.26 36.70 15.85
CA TYR A 386 -11.41 37.19 16.61
C TYR A 386 -11.14 38.58 17.23
N VAL A 387 -10.02 38.73 17.94
CA VAL A 387 -9.65 40.00 18.58
C VAL A 387 -9.41 41.08 17.55
N MET A 388 -8.71 40.76 16.45
CA MET A 388 -8.41 41.69 15.37
C MET A 388 -9.68 42.33 14.80
N LEU A 389 -10.70 41.52 14.48
CA LEU A 389 -11.96 42.03 13.95
C LEU A 389 -12.81 42.71 15.01
N ARG A 390 -12.72 42.28 16.28
CA ARG A 390 -13.45 42.91 17.38
C ARG A 390 -12.93 44.31 17.71
N GLU A 391 -11.61 44.51 17.67
CA GLU A 391 -10.95 45.79 17.93
C GLU A 391 -10.94 46.72 16.72
N ARG A 392 -10.94 46.17 15.49
CA ARG A 392 -10.92 46.93 14.23
C ARG A 392 -12.01 46.45 13.27
N PRO A 393 -13.29 46.80 13.51
CA PRO A 393 -14.41 46.37 12.68
C PRO A 393 -14.27 46.77 11.20
N GLU A 394 -13.63 47.91 10.93
CA GLU A 394 -13.38 48.42 9.58
C GLU A 394 -12.58 47.46 8.69
N LEU A 395 -11.77 46.58 9.28
CA LEU A 395 -11.02 45.57 8.52
C LEU A 395 -11.91 44.46 7.95
N ALA A 396 -13.16 44.33 8.42
CA ALA A 396 -14.10 43.33 7.90
C ALA A 396 -14.37 43.54 6.40
N GLU A 397 -14.60 44.78 5.98
CA GLU A 397 -14.91 45.11 4.57
C GLU A 397 -13.70 44.94 3.64
N GLU A 398 -12.47 45.03 4.19
CA GLU A 398 -11.22 44.90 3.42
C GLU A 398 -10.77 43.43 3.28
N ILE A 399 -10.93 42.63 4.34
CA ILE A 399 -10.30 41.30 4.44
C ILE A 399 -11.31 40.16 4.23
N MET A 400 -12.58 40.38 4.60
CA MET A 400 -13.58 39.31 4.56
C MET A 400 -14.32 39.28 3.21
N PRO A 401 -14.75 38.10 2.76
CA PRO A 401 -15.67 38.02 1.62
C PRO A 401 -16.94 38.84 1.89
N PRO A 402 -17.43 39.64 0.92
CA PRO A 402 -18.63 40.46 1.11
C PRO A 402 -19.86 39.65 1.55
N THR A 403 -19.95 38.40 1.11
CA THR A 403 -21.02 37.46 1.48
C THR A 403 -21.02 37.09 2.96
N MET A 404 -19.88 37.17 3.65
CA MET A 404 -19.78 36.85 5.07
C MET A 404 -20.22 38.01 5.95
N VAL A 405 -19.92 39.25 5.53
CA VAL A 405 -20.38 40.47 6.20
C VAL A 405 -21.89 40.61 6.08
N SER A 406 -22.44 40.47 4.87
CA SER A 406 -23.89 40.52 4.65
C SER A 406 -24.65 39.44 5.43
N ARG A 407 -24.07 38.22 5.55
CA ARG A 407 -24.63 37.16 6.40
C ARG A 407 -24.67 37.54 7.88
N ALA A 408 -23.65 38.25 8.39
CA ALA A 408 -23.63 38.68 9.78
C ALA A 408 -24.69 39.76 10.07
N GLU A 409 -24.91 40.68 9.13
CA GLU A 409 -25.97 41.68 9.19
C GLU A 409 -27.36 41.03 9.19
N GLN A 410 -27.62 40.15 8.23
CA GLN A 410 -28.88 39.40 8.15
C GLN A 410 -29.12 38.55 9.42
N ALA A 411 -28.05 37.94 9.95
CA ALA A 411 -28.14 37.19 11.20
C ALA A 411 -28.54 38.07 12.39
N ALA A 412 -28.05 39.33 12.45
CA ALA A 412 -28.42 40.27 13.50
C ALA A 412 -29.90 40.68 13.41
N GLU A 413 -30.40 40.95 12.21
CA GLU A 413 -31.81 41.26 11.97
C GLU A 413 -32.72 40.08 12.36
N ARG A 414 -32.37 38.86 11.94
CA ARG A 414 -33.11 37.63 12.27
C ARG A 414 -33.12 37.38 13.78
N GLN A 415 -31.96 37.49 14.44
CA GLN A 415 -31.87 37.33 15.89
C GLN A 415 -32.72 38.37 16.63
N ALA A 416 -32.81 39.61 16.13
CA ALA A 416 -33.68 40.65 16.71
C ALA A 416 -35.18 40.31 16.57
N ARG A 417 -35.57 39.57 15.53
CA ARG A 417 -36.93 39.03 15.36
C ARG A 417 -37.18 37.74 16.15
N GLY A 418 -36.18 37.22 16.85
CA GLY A 418 -36.27 35.93 17.55
C GLY A 418 -36.20 34.72 16.62
N GLU A 419 -35.82 34.92 15.36
CA GLU A 419 -35.69 33.85 14.37
C GLU A 419 -34.35 33.13 14.54
N GLY A 420 -34.41 31.81 14.68
CA GLY A 420 -33.22 30.96 14.79
C GLY A 420 -32.52 30.74 13.46
N TYR A 421 -31.29 30.20 13.49
CA TYR A 421 -30.52 29.87 12.28
C TYR A 421 -31.26 28.94 11.31
N ALA A 422 -32.07 28.02 11.84
CA ALA A 422 -32.83 27.04 11.07
C ALA A 422 -34.15 27.58 10.49
N GLN A 423 -34.67 28.69 11.01
CA GLN A 423 -35.93 29.31 10.58
C GLN A 423 -35.75 30.25 9.37
N SER A 424 -34.57 30.24 8.76
CA SER A 424 -34.27 31.03 7.56
C SER A 424 -35.10 30.51 6.38
N PRO A 425 -35.81 31.34 5.61
CA PRO A 425 -36.71 30.89 4.54
C PRO A 425 -36.00 30.29 3.31
N ASP A 426 -34.67 30.34 3.26
CA ASP A 426 -33.91 29.97 2.07
C ASP A 426 -33.80 28.45 1.94
N GLU A 427 -34.23 27.91 0.79
CA GLU A 427 -34.12 26.50 0.38
C GLU A 427 -32.67 25.93 0.35
N GLU A 428 -31.69 26.73 0.80
CA GLU A 428 -30.26 26.47 0.78
C GLU A 428 -29.70 25.81 2.07
N LEU A 429 -30.49 25.66 3.15
CA LEU A 429 -29.98 25.06 4.41
C LEU A 429 -29.28 23.70 4.24
N PRO A 430 -29.85 22.73 3.47
CA PRO A 430 -29.19 21.45 3.23
C PRO A 430 -27.93 21.58 2.36
N VAL A 431 -27.90 22.55 1.45
CA VAL A 431 -26.75 22.83 0.57
C VAL A 431 -25.61 23.46 1.37
N ILE A 432 -25.93 24.42 2.26
CA ILE A 432 -24.97 25.07 3.16
C ILE A 432 -24.33 24.06 4.11
N ALA A 433 -25.11 23.18 4.71
CA ALA A 433 -24.55 22.17 5.59
C ALA A 433 -23.71 21.12 4.84
N SER A 434 -24.16 20.68 3.66
CA SER A 434 -23.35 19.81 2.78
C SER A 434 -22.01 20.47 2.41
N PHE A 435 -22.00 21.79 2.20
CA PHE A 435 -20.80 22.56 1.94
C PHE A 435 -19.88 22.63 3.17
N ILE A 436 -20.43 22.84 4.37
CA ILE A 436 -19.66 22.91 5.63
C ILE A 436 -18.99 21.56 5.94
N ILE A 437 -19.72 20.45 5.88
CA ILE A 437 -19.15 19.12 6.13
C ILE A 437 -18.07 18.79 5.08
N THR A 438 -18.33 19.07 3.80
CA THR A 438 -17.35 18.84 2.72
C THR A 438 -16.08 19.66 2.97
N ASN A 439 -16.23 20.93 3.34
CA ASN A 439 -15.12 21.80 3.67
C ASN A 439 -14.32 21.25 4.86
N ASN A 440 -14.97 20.84 5.96
CA ASN A 440 -14.29 20.30 7.14
C ASN A 440 -13.52 19.01 6.85
N ILE A 441 -14.04 18.16 5.96
CA ILE A 441 -13.31 16.98 5.49
C ILE A 441 -12.11 17.35 4.65
N LEU A 442 -12.24 18.34 3.75
CA LEU A 442 -11.12 18.83 2.98
C LEU A 442 -10.05 19.45 3.88
N VAL A 443 -10.43 20.22 4.91
CA VAL A 443 -9.49 20.75 5.90
C VAL A 443 -8.77 19.63 6.63
N CYS A 444 -9.50 18.61 7.13
CA CYS A 444 -8.89 17.44 7.76
C CYS A 444 -7.92 16.74 6.80
N PHE A 445 -8.35 16.51 5.56
CA PHE A 445 -7.56 15.88 4.50
C PHE A 445 -6.26 16.65 4.23
N TRP A 446 -6.35 17.96 4.07
CA TRP A 446 -5.21 18.83 3.77
C TRP A 446 -4.25 18.93 4.96
N ALA A 447 -4.78 19.07 6.17
CA ALA A 447 -3.99 19.06 7.40
C ALA A 447 -3.21 17.74 7.56
N PHE A 448 -3.84 16.60 7.26
CA PHE A 448 -3.18 15.31 7.30
C PHE A 448 -2.13 15.14 6.19
N SER A 449 -2.54 15.35 4.93
CA SER A 449 -1.69 15.10 3.76
C SER A 449 -0.50 16.06 3.69
N GLY A 450 -0.65 17.28 4.21
CA GLY A 450 0.43 18.25 4.35
C GLY A 450 1.62 17.78 5.19
N GLY A 451 1.44 16.74 6.01
CA GLY A 451 2.50 16.10 6.76
C GLY A 451 3.60 15.52 5.86
N LEU A 452 3.23 15.09 4.66
CA LEU A 452 4.15 14.52 3.67
C LEU A 452 5.01 15.60 2.99
N LEU A 453 4.60 16.87 3.09
CA LEU A 453 5.38 18.06 2.70
C LEU A 453 6.14 18.64 3.90
N ALA A 454 6.72 17.75 4.72
CA ALA A 454 7.40 18.10 5.97
C ALA A 454 6.54 18.92 6.95
N GLY A 455 5.21 18.85 6.84
CA GLY A 455 4.28 19.54 7.74
C GLY A 455 4.08 21.03 7.48
N LEU A 456 4.73 21.62 6.46
CA LEU A 456 4.56 23.04 6.12
C LEU A 456 3.11 23.34 5.69
N PHE A 457 2.54 22.48 4.86
CA PHE A 457 1.16 22.64 4.42
C PHE A 457 0.15 22.32 5.54
N THR A 458 0.48 21.40 6.44
CA THR A 458 -0.31 21.17 7.67
C THR A 458 -0.36 22.42 8.54
N LEU A 459 0.80 23.05 8.76
CA LEU A 459 0.92 24.30 9.51
C LEU A 459 0.07 25.40 8.86
N TRP A 460 0.26 25.64 7.55
CA TRP A 460 -0.49 26.64 6.81
C TRP A 460 -2.00 26.40 6.90
N SER A 461 -2.45 25.16 6.67
CA SER A 461 -3.87 24.80 6.73
C SER A 461 -4.47 25.09 8.10
N LEU A 462 -3.82 24.69 9.20
CA LEU A 462 -4.33 24.93 10.56
C LEU A 462 -4.39 26.41 10.91
N VAL A 463 -3.33 27.17 10.58
CA VAL A 463 -3.26 28.60 10.85
C VAL A 463 -4.30 29.37 10.06
N PHE A 464 -4.42 29.08 8.76
CA PHE A 464 -5.38 29.74 7.88
C PHE A 464 -6.82 29.46 8.32
N ASN A 465 -7.17 28.21 8.61
CA ASN A 465 -8.52 27.85 9.06
C ASN A 465 -8.84 28.42 10.45
N GLY A 466 -7.87 28.39 11.37
CA GLY A 466 -7.99 29.00 12.68
C GLY A 466 -8.31 30.49 12.57
N LEU A 467 -7.47 31.24 11.83
CA LEU A 467 -7.67 32.66 11.58
C LEU A 467 -9.04 32.95 10.94
N SER A 468 -9.42 32.17 9.92
CA SER A 468 -10.68 32.35 9.18
C SER A 468 -11.91 32.20 10.07
N ILE A 469 -11.97 31.15 10.90
CA ILE A 469 -13.06 30.96 11.87
C ILE A 469 -13.05 32.06 12.92
N GLY A 470 -11.88 32.44 13.43
CA GLY A 470 -11.71 33.54 14.38
C GLY A 470 -12.30 34.86 13.88
N MET A 471 -11.89 35.28 12.67
CA MET A 471 -12.40 36.48 12.01
C MET A 471 -13.90 36.40 11.77
N GLY A 472 -14.41 35.24 11.33
CA GLY A 472 -15.86 35.01 11.17
C GLY A 472 -16.66 35.26 12.45
N PHE A 473 -16.23 34.68 13.58
CA PHE A 473 -16.85 34.95 14.88
C PHE A 473 -16.69 36.41 15.32
N GLY A 474 -15.57 37.07 14.98
CA GLY A 474 -15.33 38.48 15.26
C GLY A 474 -16.34 39.39 14.55
N VAL A 475 -16.59 39.16 13.27
CA VAL A 475 -17.59 39.89 12.48
C VAL A 475 -18.99 39.69 13.07
N PHE A 476 -19.41 38.44 13.32
CA PHE A 476 -20.72 38.15 13.91
C PHE A 476 -20.88 38.79 15.31
N ALA A 477 -19.80 38.85 16.10
CA ALA A 477 -19.83 39.53 17.39
C ALA A 477 -20.03 41.04 17.26
N ASN A 478 -19.40 41.70 16.28
CA ASN A 478 -19.59 43.13 16.01
C ASN A 478 -21.03 43.48 15.64
N HIS A 479 -21.71 42.59 14.93
CA HIS A 479 -23.14 42.74 14.58
C HIS A 479 -24.10 42.23 15.67
N ARG A 480 -23.61 41.87 16.87
CA ARG A 480 -24.42 41.28 17.98
C ARG A 480 -25.13 39.95 17.61
N ALA A 481 -24.64 39.28 16.58
CA ALA A 481 -25.14 38.00 16.06
C ALA A 481 -24.27 36.80 16.46
N ALA A 482 -23.33 36.95 17.40
CA ALA A 482 -22.48 35.84 17.84
C ALA A 482 -23.28 34.67 18.46
N GLY A 483 -24.40 34.97 19.14
CA GLY A 483 -25.30 33.95 19.68
C GLY A 483 -25.95 33.11 18.58
N TYR A 484 -26.40 33.76 17.50
CA TYR A 484 -26.95 33.11 16.31
C TYR A 484 -25.96 32.11 15.71
N LEU A 485 -24.71 32.53 15.46
CA LEU A 485 -23.67 31.63 14.94
C LEU A 485 -23.29 30.53 15.95
N GLY A 486 -23.15 30.87 17.24
CA GLY A 486 -22.77 29.94 18.29
C GLY A 486 -23.78 28.79 18.47
N THR A 487 -25.08 29.08 18.40
CA THR A 487 -26.13 28.03 18.51
C THR A 487 -26.12 27.04 17.34
N PHE A 488 -25.69 27.46 16.16
CA PHE A 488 -25.51 26.58 15.01
C PHE A 488 -24.30 25.66 15.18
N VAL A 489 -23.16 26.23 15.57
CA VAL A 489 -21.87 25.54 15.67
C VAL A 489 -21.79 24.60 16.88
N VAL A 490 -22.41 24.93 18.02
CA VAL A 490 -22.20 24.19 19.28
C VAL A 490 -22.63 22.71 19.22
N GLY A 491 -23.61 22.37 18.39
CA GLY A 491 -24.14 21.01 18.29
C GLY A 491 -23.11 19.99 17.79
N HIS A 492 -22.32 20.36 16.79
CA HIS A 492 -21.36 19.46 16.12
C HIS A 492 -19.90 19.91 16.26
N GLY A 493 -19.65 21.21 16.52
CA GLY A 493 -18.32 21.83 16.42
C GLY A 493 -17.26 21.22 17.33
N VAL A 494 -17.65 20.66 18.49
CA VAL A 494 -16.72 19.93 19.38
C VAL A 494 -16.09 18.74 18.67
N LEU A 495 -16.89 17.96 17.92
CA LEU A 495 -16.43 16.77 17.23
C LEU A 495 -15.60 17.14 16.00
N GLU A 496 -16.03 18.15 15.24
CA GLU A 496 -15.35 18.59 14.02
C GLU A 496 -14.00 19.25 14.30
N LEU A 497 -13.94 20.19 15.25
CA LEU A 497 -12.69 20.83 15.63
C LEU A 497 -11.71 19.79 16.18
N THR A 498 -12.18 18.85 16.98
CA THR A 498 -11.35 17.73 17.44
C THR A 498 -10.84 16.89 16.27
N ALA A 499 -11.68 16.60 15.27
CA ALA A 499 -11.28 15.87 14.07
C ALA A 499 -10.17 16.60 13.30
N ILE A 500 -10.28 17.94 13.15
CA ILE A 500 -9.24 18.77 12.53
C ILE A 500 -7.93 18.68 13.31
N PHE A 501 -7.97 18.79 14.64
CA PHE A 501 -6.76 18.72 15.48
C PHE A 501 -6.09 17.34 15.42
N ILE A 502 -6.89 16.27 15.42
CA ILE A 502 -6.36 14.91 15.25
C ILE A 502 -5.72 14.77 13.87
N SER A 503 -6.35 15.30 12.82
CA SER A 503 -5.85 15.23 11.46
C SER A 503 -4.53 15.99 11.30
N GLY A 504 -4.44 17.21 11.85
CA GLY A 504 -3.20 17.99 11.91
C GLY A 504 -2.11 17.29 12.72
N GLY A 505 -2.47 16.70 13.86
CA GLY A 505 -1.54 15.90 14.66
C GLY A 505 -0.99 14.68 13.91
N ALA A 506 -1.86 13.98 13.16
CA ALA A 506 -1.46 12.88 12.29
C ALA A 506 -0.53 13.36 11.16
N GLY A 507 -0.79 14.53 10.58
CA GLY A 507 0.11 15.20 9.63
C GLY A 507 1.49 15.47 10.23
N PHE A 508 1.56 16.05 11.43
CA PHE A 508 2.85 16.30 12.09
C PHE A 508 3.63 15.03 12.46
N ARG A 509 2.96 13.90 12.71
CA ARG A 509 3.64 12.60 12.86
C ARG A 509 4.34 12.18 11.57
N LEU A 510 3.67 12.31 10.43
CA LEU A 510 4.28 12.05 9.12
C LEU A 510 5.44 13.01 8.84
N ALA A 511 5.27 14.29 9.17
CA ALA A 511 6.32 15.30 9.01
C ALA A 511 7.57 14.94 9.83
N ARG A 512 7.40 14.53 11.09
CA ARG A 512 8.52 14.07 11.92
C ARG A 512 9.24 12.89 11.31
N ALA A 513 8.52 11.93 10.73
CA ALA A 513 9.14 10.78 10.08
C ALA A 513 10.07 11.17 8.90
N LEU A 514 9.80 12.31 8.26
CA LEU A 514 10.60 12.85 7.16
C LEU A 514 11.77 13.71 7.66
N ILE A 515 11.50 14.61 8.61
CA ILE A 515 12.47 15.61 9.11
C ILE A 515 13.46 14.98 10.08
N ALA A 516 12.96 14.21 11.05
CA ALA A 516 13.73 13.69 12.18
C ALA A 516 13.39 12.21 12.45
N PRO A 517 13.82 11.29 11.56
CA PRO A 517 13.49 9.86 11.65
C PRO A 517 14.20 9.11 12.80
N GLY A 518 15.18 9.74 13.47
CA GLY A 518 16.01 9.10 14.50
C GLY A 518 16.91 8.02 13.90
N ASP A 519 16.98 6.86 14.56
CA ASP A 519 17.81 5.72 14.13
C ASP A 519 17.21 4.93 12.95
N ARG A 520 15.99 5.27 12.52
CA ARG A 520 15.33 4.62 11.38
C ARG A 520 15.68 5.33 10.08
N THR A 521 15.63 4.60 8.97
CA THR A 521 15.60 5.25 7.66
C THR A 521 14.31 6.06 7.54
N ARG A 522 14.30 7.15 6.75
CA ARG A 522 13.08 7.95 6.51
C ARG A 522 11.91 7.09 6.02
N LYS A 523 12.21 6.08 5.21
CA LYS A 523 11.22 5.12 4.71
C LYS A 523 10.62 4.30 5.85
N ASP A 524 11.44 3.70 6.70
CA ASP A 524 10.96 2.87 7.81
C ASP A 524 10.25 3.71 8.88
N ALA A 525 10.74 4.93 9.14
CA ALA A 525 10.08 5.89 10.01
C ALA A 525 8.68 6.25 9.47
N LEU A 526 8.55 6.52 8.17
CA LEU A 526 7.28 6.87 7.55
C LEU A 526 6.29 5.70 7.59
N VAL A 527 6.76 4.47 7.41
CA VAL A 527 5.94 3.26 7.59
C VAL A 527 5.45 3.17 9.03
N ALA A 528 6.33 3.30 10.02
CA ALA A 528 5.97 3.16 11.43
C ALA A 528 5.00 4.26 11.89
N GLU A 529 5.31 5.52 11.59
CA GLU A 529 4.50 6.68 11.93
C GLU A 529 3.18 6.72 11.16
N GLY A 530 3.21 6.34 9.87
CA GLY A 530 2.02 6.24 9.04
C GLY A 530 1.00 5.23 9.54
N MET A 531 1.45 4.11 10.12
CA MET A 531 0.53 3.13 10.72
C MET A 531 -0.23 3.68 11.92
N ILE A 532 0.40 4.53 12.72
CA ILE A 532 -0.27 5.22 13.84
C ILE A 532 -1.19 6.30 13.29
N ALA A 533 -0.72 7.09 12.32
CA ALA A 533 -1.48 8.15 11.69
C ALA A 533 -2.76 7.64 11.01
N VAL A 534 -2.72 6.49 10.31
CA VAL A 534 -3.92 5.86 9.73
C VAL A 534 -4.97 5.51 10.79
N LYS A 535 -4.56 5.05 11.98
CA LYS A 535 -5.50 4.79 13.08
C LYS A 535 -6.09 6.08 13.65
N MET A 536 -5.32 7.17 13.67
CA MET A 536 -5.83 8.51 14.01
C MET A 536 -6.86 8.99 12.99
N ILE A 537 -6.62 8.78 11.68
CA ILE A 537 -7.61 9.04 10.63
C ILE A 537 -8.84 8.15 10.81
N GLY A 538 -8.66 6.90 11.24
CA GLY A 538 -9.71 6.03 11.76
C GLY A 538 -10.67 6.74 12.73
N ALA A 539 -10.12 7.42 13.74
CA ALA A 539 -10.89 8.21 14.69
C ALA A 539 -11.55 9.44 14.04
N VAL A 540 -10.82 10.18 13.19
CA VAL A 540 -11.33 11.35 12.45
C VAL A 540 -12.61 11.01 11.69
N ILE A 541 -12.65 9.89 10.98
CA ILE A 541 -13.83 9.45 10.23
C ILE A 541 -15.03 9.26 11.15
N CYS A 542 -14.83 8.56 12.26
CA CYS A 542 -15.91 8.28 13.20
C CYS A 542 -16.46 9.59 13.79
N LEU A 543 -15.58 10.53 14.11
CA LEU A 543 -15.96 11.84 14.63
C LEU A 543 -16.71 12.67 13.59
N LEU A 544 -16.24 12.74 12.34
CA LEU A 544 -16.90 13.50 11.27
C LEU A 544 -18.23 12.87 10.85
N ALA A 545 -18.33 11.54 10.82
CA ALA A 545 -19.60 10.86 10.55
C ALA A 545 -20.65 11.16 11.64
N LEU A 546 -20.23 11.14 12.91
CA LEU A 546 -21.09 11.51 14.04
C LEU A 546 -21.46 13.00 13.99
N ALA A 547 -20.48 13.87 13.72
CA ALA A 547 -20.68 15.31 13.60
C ALA A 547 -21.66 15.65 12.48
N GLY A 548 -21.49 15.11 11.28
CA GLY A 548 -22.39 15.34 10.15
C GLY A 548 -23.81 14.81 10.40
N THR A 549 -23.94 13.73 11.18
CA THR A 549 -25.26 13.25 11.63
C THR A 549 -25.92 14.24 12.58
N ILE A 550 -25.17 14.81 13.53
CA ILE A 550 -25.67 15.82 14.47
C ILE A 550 -25.99 17.13 13.74
N GLU A 551 -25.14 17.54 12.81
CA GLU A 551 -25.36 18.73 11.99
C GLU A 551 -26.67 18.60 11.21
N GLY A 552 -26.89 17.43 10.61
CA GLY A 552 -28.08 17.12 9.83
C GLY A 552 -29.39 17.06 10.57
N LEU A 553 -29.37 16.45 11.75
CA LEU A 553 -30.60 16.22 12.50
C LEU A 553 -30.90 17.36 13.48
N LEU A 554 -29.87 18.03 14.00
CA LEU A 554 -30.01 18.96 15.12
C LEU A 554 -29.58 20.39 14.81
N SER A 555 -28.41 20.61 14.17
CA SER A 555 -27.96 21.99 13.93
C SER A 555 -28.85 22.69 12.91
N ALA A 556 -29.28 21.98 11.87
CA ALA A 556 -30.18 22.48 10.83
C ALA A 556 -31.67 22.43 11.19
N SER A 557 -32.05 22.03 12.41
CA SER A 557 -33.45 22.02 12.85
C SER A 557 -33.80 23.21 13.75
N ASP A 558 -35.10 23.50 13.85
CA ASP A 558 -35.68 24.53 14.73
C ASP A 558 -35.70 24.13 16.22
N GLY A 559 -34.89 23.15 16.60
CA GLY A 559 -34.78 22.67 17.97
C GLY A 559 -34.34 23.77 18.94
N PRO A 560 -34.83 23.77 20.20
CA PRO A 560 -34.46 24.77 21.19
C PRO A 560 -32.94 24.84 21.39
N ALA A 561 -32.40 26.04 21.57
CA ALA A 561 -30.96 26.25 21.79
C ALA A 561 -30.42 25.37 22.94
N ALA A 562 -31.18 25.20 24.02
CA ALA A 562 -30.84 24.33 25.15
C ALA A 562 -30.53 22.88 24.73
N VAL A 563 -31.28 22.32 23.76
CA VAL A 563 -31.03 20.97 23.24
C VAL A 563 -29.73 20.94 22.45
N LYS A 564 -29.46 21.97 21.63
CA LYS A 564 -28.19 22.09 20.87
C LYS A 564 -26.98 22.16 21.79
N PHE A 565 -27.06 22.97 22.86
CA PHE A 565 -26.02 23.05 23.89
C PHE A 565 -25.86 21.74 24.67
N LEU A 566 -26.98 21.06 25.01
CA LEU A 566 -26.94 19.77 25.70
C LEU A 566 -26.23 18.70 24.86
N VAL A 567 -26.54 18.61 23.56
CA VAL A 567 -25.91 17.65 22.65
C VAL A 567 -24.44 17.98 22.44
N GLY A 568 -24.07 19.25 22.32
CA GLY A 568 -22.67 19.67 22.30
C GLY A 568 -21.91 19.26 23.57
N GLY A 569 -22.50 19.50 24.74
CA GLY A 569 -21.95 19.10 26.04
C GLY A 569 -21.81 17.58 26.19
N LEU A 570 -22.85 16.82 25.80
CA LEU A 570 -22.82 15.36 25.82
C LEU A 570 -21.75 14.82 24.86
N SER A 571 -21.61 15.41 23.69
CA SER A 571 -20.56 15.06 22.72
C SER A 571 -19.17 15.23 23.31
N ALA A 572 -18.93 16.33 24.05
CA ALA A 572 -17.66 16.55 24.76
C ALA A 572 -17.40 15.47 25.83
N VAL A 573 -18.43 15.10 26.61
CA VAL A 573 -18.31 14.04 27.63
C VAL A 573 -18.02 12.68 26.98
N LEU A 574 -18.77 12.32 25.94
CA LEU A 574 -18.57 11.07 25.20
C LEU A 574 -17.18 11.01 24.55
N LEU A 575 -16.69 12.12 24.03
CA LEU A 575 -15.34 12.25 23.49
C LEU A 575 -14.27 12.04 24.59
N GLY A 576 -14.47 12.61 25.77
CA GLY A 576 -13.62 12.36 26.93
C GLY A 576 -13.58 10.87 27.34
N LEU A 577 -14.76 10.22 27.37
CA LEU A 577 -14.86 8.78 27.63
C LEU A 577 -14.19 7.94 26.53
N TYR A 578 -14.33 8.36 25.27
CA TYR A 578 -13.71 7.72 24.11
C TYR A 578 -12.18 7.69 24.21
N PHE A 579 -11.56 8.83 24.50
CA PHE A 579 -10.11 8.89 24.73
C PHE A 579 -9.71 8.21 26.05
N GLY A 580 -10.53 8.29 27.09
CA GLY A 580 -10.33 7.53 28.32
C GLY A 580 -10.27 6.01 28.08
N ASN A 581 -11.11 5.50 27.17
CA ASN A 581 -11.06 4.10 26.76
C ASN A 581 -9.80 3.77 25.95
N GLY A 582 -9.38 4.66 25.03
CA GLY A 582 -8.11 4.53 24.32
C GLY A 582 -6.90 4.49 25.26
N TRP A 583 -6.90 5.30 26.32
CA TRP A 583 -5.86 5.26 27.34
C TRP A 583 -5.86 3.95 28.14
N ARG A 584 -7.03 3.45 28.54
CA ARG A 584 -7.17 2.13 29.18
C ARG A 584 -6.69 1.00 28.25
N TYR A 585 -7.01 1.09 26.97
CA TYR A 585 -6.57 0.15 25.95
C TYR A 585 -5.04 0.07 25.87
N LEU A 586 -4.35 1.21 25.80
CA LEU A 586 -2.89 1.28 25.82
C LEU A 586 -2.28 0.71 27.12
N ARG A 587 -2.91 0.97 28.27
CA ARG A 587 -2.44 0.47 29.58
C ARG A 587 -2.60 -1.04 29.75
N ARG A 588 -3.60 -1.67 29.11
CA ARG A 588 -3.85 -3.12 29.20
C ARG A 588 -2.83 -3.97 28.42
N GLY A 589 -1.86 -3.37 27.74
CA GLY A 589 -0.71 -4.10 27.22
C GLY A 589 -0.98 -4.92 25.96
N GLU A 590 -2.10 -4.69 25.25
CA GLU A 590 -2.26 -5.21 23.88
C GLU A 590 -1.37 -4.42 22.92
N ARG A 591 -0.05 -4.67 22.96
CA ARG A 591 0.93 -4.10 22.02
C ARG A 591 0.72 -4.67 20.62
N SER A 592 -0.29 -4.18 19.90
CA SER A 592 -0.39 -4.32 18.43
C SER A 592 0.20 -3.13 17.67
N LEU A 593 0.82 -2.17 18.37
CA LEU A 593 1.57 -1.07 17.77
C LEU A 593 3.07 -1.32 17.97
N PRO A 594 3.90 -1.22 16.91
CA PRO A 594 5.34 -1.46 17.01
C PRO A 594 5.92 -0.51 18.05
N ALA A 595 6.42 -1.11 19.13
CA ALA A 595 7.04 -0.38 20.21
C ALA A 595 8.21 0.45 19.66
N GLU A 596 8.32 1.68 20.14
CA GLU A 596 9.57 2.45 20.13
C GLU A 596 10.64 1.65 20.89
N ALA A 597 11.28 0.71 20.19
CA ALA A 597 12.42 -0.03 20.70
C ALA A 597 13.69 0.80 20.43
N GLY A 598 14.31 1.26 21.51
CA GLY A 598 15.73 1.60 21.53
C GLY A 598 16.11 3.01 21.98
N ALA A 599 15.93 3.36 23.27
CA ALA A 599 16.66 4.50 23.84
C ALA A 599 17.12 4.32 25.30
N ALA A 600 16.82 3.20 25.98
CA ALA A 600 17.22 3.03 27.37
C ALA A 600 17.61 1.56 27.65
N SER A 601 18.87 1.19 27.39
CA SER A 601 19.49 -0.01 28.01
C SER A 601 21.00 -0.16 27.78
N ARG A 602 21.68 0.71 27.02
CA ARG A 602 23.15 0.69 26.96
C ARG A 602 23.78 1.70 27.93
N ARG A 603 23.58 1.45 29.23
CA ARG A 603 24.55 1.84 30.26
C ARG A 603 24.74 0.62 31.15
N GLY A 604 25.70 -0.22 30.78
CA GLY A 604 26.28 -1.20 31.69
C GLY A 604 27.28 -0.47 32.60
N PRO A 605 27.51 -0.98 33.83
CA PRO A 605 28.37 -0.34 34.80
C PRO A 605 29.83 -0.50 34.39
N ALA A 606 30.57 0.60 34.44
CA ALA A 606 32.01 0.65 34.58
C ALA A 606 32.31 1.59 35.75
#